data_AF-A0A961RF92-F1
#
_entry.id   AF-A0A961RF92-F1
#
_cell.length_a   1.000
_cell.length_b   1.000
_cell.length_c   1.000
_cell.angle_alpha   90.00
_cell.angle_beta   90.00
_cell.angle_gamma   90.00
#
_symmetry.space_group_name_H-M   'P 1'
#
loop_
_entity.id
_entity.type
_entity.pdbx_description
1 polymer ?
#
loop_
_entity_poly.entity_id
_entity_poly.type
_entity_poly.pdbx_seq_one_letter_code
_entity_poly.pdbx_strand_id
1 'polypeptide(L)' 'NLPRHSDHHMNPETDYWELKKPSTGPQHRFGFMVMTFFAFFPRLFFAVTERELQHWLKHYATPQERALFASYG' A
#
# COMPACT_ATOMS: atom_id res chain seq x y z
N ASN A 1 -15.11 -0.87 1.00
CA ASN A 1 -15.18 0.46 0.38
C ASN A 1 -13.81 1.06 0.05
N LEU A 2 -12.76 0.80 0.87
CA LEU A 2 -11.45 1.44 0.71
C LEU A 2 -10.75 1.31 -0.66
N PRO A 3 -10.73 0.16 -1.37
CA PRO A 3 -10.03 0.07 -2.65
C PRO A 3 -10.71 0.89 -3.76
N ARG A 4 -12.03 1.10 -3.65
CA ARG A 4 -12.80 1.98 -4.54
C ARG A 4 -12.62 3.46 -4.20
N HIS A 5 -12.27 3.75 -2.94
CA HIS A 5 -11.95 5.11 -2.50
C HIS A 5 -10.69 5.65 -3.20
N SER A 6 -9.69 4.80 -3.45
CA SER A 6 -8.52 5.19 -4.24
C SER A 6 -8.90 5.57 -5.67
N ASP A 7 -9.82 4.82 -6.29
CA ASP A 7 -10.32 5.12 -7.63
C ASP A 7 -11.15 6.40 -7.64
N HIS A 8 -11.94 6.65 -6.59
CA HIS A 8 -12.67 7.90 -6.43
C HIS A 8 -11.75 9.14 -6.35
N HIS A 9 -10.57 9.04 -5.73
CA HIS A 9 -9.59 10.15 -5.75
C HIS A 9 -8.95 10.38 -7.12
N MET A 10 -8.95 9.37 -8.00
CA MET A 10 -8.47 9.50 -9.38
C MET A 10 -9.58 9.92 -10.35
N ASN A 11 -10.80 9.45 -10.11
CA ASN A 11 -11.99 9.63 -10.94
C ASN A 11 -13.16 10.08 -10.05
N PRO A 12 -13.15 11.33 -9.55
CA PRO A 12 -14.12 11.79 -8.55
C PRO A 12 -15.56 11.85 -9.07
N GLU A 13 -15.74 12.00 -10.39
CA GLU A 13 -17.06 12.07 -11.02
C GLU A 13 -17.67 10.70 -11.34
N THR A 14 -16.94 9.60 -11.10
CA THR A 14 -17.45 8.24 -11.34
C THR A 14 -18.43 7.82 -10.26
N ASP A 15 -19.59 7.30 -10.69
CA ASP A 15 -20.61 6.77 -9.80
C ASP A 15 -20.10 5.62 -8.94
N TYR A 16 -20.61 5.53 -7.71
CA TYR A 16 -20.08 4.64 -6.68
C TYR A 16 -20.03 3.14 -7.08
N TRP A 17 -21.02 2.68 -7.86
CA TRP A 17 -21.08 1.28 -8.31
C TRP A 17 -20.07 0.99 -9.43
N GLU A 18 -19.60 2.00 -10.14
CA GLU A 18 -18.65 1.90 -11.25
C GLU A 18 -17.19 2.00 -10.80
N LEU A 19 -16.95 2.50 -9.57
CA LEU A 19 -15.61 2.59 -8.99
C LEU A 19 -14.93 1.21 -8.95
N LYS A 20 -13.74 1.16 -9.51
CA LYS A 20 -12.91 -0.03 -9.64
C LYS A 20 -11.91 -0.10 -8.50
N LYS A 21 -11.35 -1.30 -8.31
CA LYS A 21 -10.17 -1.47 -7.47
C LYS A 21 -8.95 -1.35 -8.39
N PRO A 22 -7.97 -0.48 -8.09
CA PRO A 22 -6.73 -0.42 -8.86
C PRO A 22 -6.06 -1.80 -8.89
N SER A 23 -5.71 -2.28 -10.08
CA SER A 23 -5.09 -3.60 -10.27
C SER A 23 -3.57 -3.58 -10.11
N THR A 24 -2.94 -2.40 -10.16
CA THR A 24 -1.48 -2.22 -10.26
C THR A 24 -0.84 -1.49 -9.07
N GLY A 25 -1.58 -1.26 -7.99
CA GLY A 25 -1.08 -0.57 -6.79
C GLY A 25 -0.68 -1.53 -5.66
N PRO A 26 0.23 -1.11 -4.76
CA PRO A 26 0.53 -1.88 -3.56
C PRO A 26 -0.73 -2.08 -2.72
N GLN A 27 -0.97 -3.32 -2.30
CA GLN A 27 -2.11 -3.69 -1.45
C GLN A 27 -1.61 -4.18 -0.10
N HIS A 28 -2.39 -3.91 0.95
CA HIS A 28 -2.13 -4.48 2.26
C HIS A 28 -2.25 -6.01 2.23
N ARG A 29 -1.22 -6.70 2.72
CA ARG A 29 -1.14 -8.17 2.75
C ARG A 29 -2.37 -8.87 3.33
N PHE A 30 -2.92 -8.36 4.44
CA PHE A 30 -4.05 -8.98 5.15
C PHE A 30 -5.35 -8.16 5.03
N GLY A 31 -5.38 -7.16 4.14
CA GLY A 31 -6.48 -6.20 4.02
C GLY A 31 -6.49 -5.15 5.14
N PHE A 32 -7.31 -4.11 4.94
CA PHE A 32 -7.30 -2.91 5.78
C PHE A 32 -7.58 -3.20 7.26
N MET A 33 -8.68 -3.91 7.56
CA MET A 33 -9.10 -4.14 8.95
C MET A 33 -8.01 -4.84 9.78
N VAL A 34 -7.39 -5.88 9.24
CA VAL A 34 -6.32 -6.61 9.93
C VAL A 34 -5.09 -5.73 10.12
N MET A 35 -4.70 -4.96 9.10
CA MET A 35 -3.57 -4.03 9.24
C MET A 35 -3.86 -2.91 10.24
N THR A 36 -5.10 -2.44 10.35
CA THR A 36 -5.51 -1.47 11.40
C THR A 36 -5.32 -2.05 12.79
N PHE A 37 -5.71 -3.32 13.01
CA PHE A 37 -5.43 -3.98 14.29
C PHE A 37 -3.93 -4.13 14.56
N PHE A 38 -3.13 -4.44 13.54
CA PHE A 38 -1.67 -4.54 13.70
C PHE A 38 -1.03 -3.18 14.03
N ALA A 39 -1.59 -2.07 13.55
CA ALA A 39 -1.07 -0.73 13.81
C ALA A 39 -1.08 -0.36 15.31
N PHE A 40 -1.94 -0.98 16.13
CA PHE A 40 -1.91 -0.82 17.59
C PHE A 40 -0.70 -1.50 18.26
N PHE A 41 0.00 -2.38 17.54
CA PHE A 41 1.17 -3.10 18.02
C PHE A 41 2.37 -2.82 17.10
N PRO A 42 3.14 -1.73 17.34
CA PRO A 42 4.16 -1.25 16.41
C PRO A 42 5.14 -2.33 15.94
N ARG A 43 5.60 -3.20 16.85
CA ARG A 43 6.54 -4.30 16.50
C ARG A 43 5.96 -5.25 15.46
N LEU A 44 4.66 -5.57 15.56
CA LEU A 44 3.97 -6.44 14.61
C LEU A 44 3.71 -5.71 13.28
N PHE A 45 3.27 -4.46 13.36
CA PHE A 45 3.06 -3.62 12.17
C PHE A 45 4.33 -3.48 11.34
N PHE A 46 5.45 -3.09 11.97
CA PHE A 46 6.73 -2.95 11.26
C PHE A 46 7.24 -4.29 10.72
N ALA A 47 7.10 -5.40 11.45
CA ALA A 47 7.52 -6.71 10.95
C ALA A 47 6.76 -7.15 9.67
N VAL A 48 5.49 -6.77 9.53
CA VAL A 48 4.70 -7.06 8.33
C VAL A 48 5.05 -6.07 7.21
N THR A 49 5.04 -4.77 7.52
CA THR A 49 5.28 -3.71 6.52
C THR A 49 6.69 -3.75 5.95
N GLU A 50 7.71 -4.07 6.75
CA GLU A 50 9.09 -4.22 6.28
C GLU A 50 9.21 -5.30 5.20
N ARG A 51 8.51 -6.43 5.36
CA ARG A 51 8.52 -7.51 4.36
C ARG A 51 7.91 -7.06 3.03
N GLU A 52 6.82 -6.30 3.09
CA GLU A 52 6.17 -5.74 1.90
C GLU A 52 7.06 -4.70 1.22
N LEU A 53 7.77 -3.89 2.02
CA LEU A 53 8.71 -2.88 1.52
C LEU A 53 9.92 -3.53 0.81
N GLN A 54 10.49 -4.59 1.38
CA GLN A 54 11.57 -5.35 0.74
C GLN A 54 11.11 -6.00 -0.57
N HIS A 55 9.88 -6.52 -0.61
CA HIS A 55 9.28 -7.03 -1.85
C HIS A 55 9.13 -5.90 -2.89
N TRP A 56 8.66 -4.72 -2.49
CA TRP A 56 8.57 -3.55 -3.36
C TRP A 56 9.93 -3.15 -3.94
N LEU A 57 10.93 -3.02 -3.08
CA LEU A 57 12.30 -2.65 -3.46
C LEU A 57 12.92 -3.65 -4.44
N LYS A 58 12.59 -4.94 -4.31
CA LYS A 58 13.11 -5.98 -5.20
C LYS A 58 12.42 -5.99 -6.57
N HIS A 59 11.10 -5.82 -6.62
CA HIS A 59 10.31 -6.11 -7.81
C HIS A 59 9.80 -4.88 -8.58
N TYR A 60 9.65 -3.73 -7.92
CA TYR A 60 8.93 -2.58 -8.49
C TYR A 60 9.67 -1.25 -8.37
N ALA A 61 10.51 -1.05 -7.36
CA ALA A 61 11.11 0.25 -7.09
C ALA A 61 11.96 0.79 -8.26
N THR A 62 11.81 2.07 -8.54
CA THR A 62 12.67 2.83 -9.46
C THR A 62 14.08 2.99 -8.88
N PRO A 63 15.08 3.30 -9.71
CA PRO A 63 16.43 3.63 -9.21
C PRO A 63 16.42 4.75 -8.16
N GLN A 64 15.56 5.75 -8.33
CA GLN A 64 15.40 6.89 -7.42
C GLN A 64 14.86 6.44 -6.06
N GLU A 65 13.82 5.60 -6.04
CA GLU A 65 13.26 5.06 -4.79
C GLU A 65 14.26 4.17 -4.04
N ARG A 66 15.09 3.39 -4.76
CA ARG A 66 16.16 2.59 -4.14
C ARG A 66 17.25 3.46 -3.54
N ALA A 67 17.66 4.54 -4.23
CA ALA A 67 18.61 5.50 -3.70
C ALA A 67 18.08 6.22 -2.45
N LEU A 68 16.79 6.58 -2.47
CA LEU A 68 16.12 7.15 -1.30
C LEU A 68 16.14 6.18 -0.11
N PHE A 69 15.77 4.92 -0.33
CA PHE A 69 15.81 3.90 0.74
C PHE A 69 17.22 3.71 1.31
N ALA A 70 18.25 3.67 0.47
CA ALA A 70 19.64 3.56 0.90
C ALA A 70 20.13 4.76 1.74
N SER A 71 19.50 5.93 1.60
CA SER A 71 19.83 7.13 2.38
C SER A 71 19.24 7.15 3.80
N TYR A 72 18.31 6.25 4.11
CA TYR A 72 17.66 6.13 5.43
C TYR A 72 18.26 5.04 6.33
N GLY A 73 19.23 4.26 5.84
CA GLY A 73 19.97 3.25 6.59
C GLY A 73 21.27 3.79 7.18
#